data_AF-A0A431JVN1-F1
#
_entry.id   AF-A0A431JVN1-F1
#
_cell.length_a   1.000
_cell.length_b   1.000
_cell.length_c   1.000
_cell.angle_alpha   90.00
_cell.angle_beta   90.00
_cell.angle_gamma   90.00
#
_symmetry.space_group_name_H-M   'P 1'
#
loop_
_entity.id
_entity.type
_entity.pdbx_description
1 polymer ?
#
loop_
_entity_poly.entity_id
_entity_poly.type
_entity_poly.pdbx_seq_one_letter_code
_entity_poly.pdbx_strand_id
1 'polypeptide(L)'
;MLLDAMQIRRVHERWFSPEQMRALRRRWEMLPVAERDAVETEWPQLVAQARAAMDAGRDPASPEVQALVRRWLVLQRRFIDMAPGMEDTMRQMYAQEPELARQSGISNELIAYLRRSKATLPPEEQT
;
A
#
# COMPACT_ATOMS: atom_id res chain seq x y z
N MET A 1 -13.00 -7.54 -0.30
CA MET A 1 -13.08 -6.70 -1.52
C MET A 1 -11.80 -5.89 -1.67
N LEU A 2 -11.32 -5.68 -2.90
CA LEU A 2 -10.14 -4.88 -3.28
C LEU A 2 -9.88 -3.62 -2.42
N LEU A 3 -10.94 -2.88 -2.08
CA LEU A 3 -10.86 -1.64 -1.30
C LEU A 3 -10.56 -1.88 0.20
N ASP A 4 -11.05 -2.98 0.77
CA ASP A 4 -10.74 -3.42 2.14
C ASP A 4 -9.31 -3.95 2.21
N ALA A 5 -8.91 -4.71 1.18
CA ALA A 5 -7.58 -5.24 0.99
C ALA A 5 -6.52 -4.16 0.75
N MET A 6 -6.88 -2.88 0.60
CA MET A 6 -5.93 -1.77 0.56
C MET A 6 -6.12 -0.79 1.72
N GLN A 7 -7.09 -1.04 2.62
CA GLN A 7 -7.56 -0.09 3.64
C GLN A 7 -8.01 1.29 3.08
N ILE A 8 -8.37 1.35 1.78
CA ILE A 8 -8.78 2.57 1.05
C ILE A 8 -10.29 2.80 1.16
N ARG A 9 -11.04 1.93 1.86
CA ARG A 9 -12.52 1.94 1.92
C ARG A 9 -13.15 3.31 2.20
N ARG A 10 -12.53 4.17 3.00
CA ARG A 10 -13.05 5.52 3.33
C ARG A 10 -12.62 6.66 2.39
N VAL A 11 -11.69 6.40 1.48
CA VAL A 11 -11.08 7.42 0.59
C VAL A 11 -11.66 7.35 -0.84
N HIS A 12 -12.25 6.21 -1.18
CA HIS A 12 -12.45 5.80 -2.58
C HIS A 12 -13.45 6.63 -3.38
N GLU A 13 -14.49 7.21 -2.77
CA GLU A 13 -15.57 7.90 -3.50
C GLU A 13 -15.19 9.33 -3.92
N ARG A 14 -14.23 9.95 -3.23
CA ARG A 14 -13.95 11.39 -3.36
C ARG A 14 -12.69 11.68 -4.16
N TRP A 15 -11.80 10.70 -4.29
CA TRP A 15 -10.46 10.88 -4.85
C TRP A 15 -10.16 9.99 -6.05
N PHE A 16 -10.87 8.89 -6.22
CA PHE A 16 -10.79 8.11 -7.45
C PHE A 16 -11.96 8.47 -8.36
N SER A 17 -11.67 8.73 -9.64
CA SER A 17 -12.75 8.92 -10.59
C SER A 17 -13.54 7.60 -10.76
N PRO A 18 -14.84 7.66 -11.07
CA PRO A 18 -15.63 6.47 -11.37
C PRO A 18 -15.04 5.63 -12.52
N GLU A 19 -14.27 6.24 -13.41
CA GLU A 19 -13.55 5.55 -14.48
C GLU A 19 -12.32 4.80 -13.96
N GLN A 20 -11.50 5.44 -13.11
CA GLN A 20 -10.36 4.78 -12.46
C GLN A 20 -10.82 3.59 -11.60
N MET A 21 -11.93 3.74 -10.87
CA MET A 21 -12.54 2.66 -10.08
C MET A 21 -13.06 1.51 -10.95
N ARG A 22 -13.64 1.81 -12.11
CA ARG A 22 -14.10 0.77 -13.05
C ARG A 22 -12.92 0.04 -13.69
N ALA A 23 -11.85 0.75 -14.06
CA ALA A 23 -10.64 0.14 -14.61
C ALA A 23 -9.96 -0.79 -13.59
N LEU A 24 -9.80 -0.31 -12.35
CA LEU A 24 -9.28 -1.10 -11.23
C LEU A 24 -10.12 -2.34 -10.95
N ARG A 25 -11.44 -2.18 -10.86
CA ARG A 25 -12.36 -3.29 -10.60
C ARG A 25 -12.30 -4.35 -11.70
N ARG A 26 -12.34 -3.93 -12.98
CA ARG A 26 -12.22 -4.87 -14.11
C ARG A 26 -10.91 -5.63 -14.08
N ARG A 27 -9.80 -4.94 -13.82
CA ARG A 27 -8.47 -5.56 -13.83
C ARG A 27 -8.26 -6.49 -12.63
N TRP A 28 -8.81 -6.14 -11.48
CA TRP A 28 -8.90 -7.02 -10.31
C TRP A 28 -9.74 -8.26 -10.58
N GLU A 29 -10.92 -8.10 -11.20
CA GLU A 29 -11.79 -9.23 -11.54
C GLU A 29 -11.15 -10.20 -12.55
N MET A 30 -10.23 -9.71 -13.38
CA MET A 30 -9.43 -10.52 -14.30
C MET A 30 -8.31 -11.32 -13.62
N LEU A 31 -7.90 -10.96 -12.39
CA LEU A 31 -6.92 -11.76 -11.65
C LEU A 31 -7.51 -13.11 -11.22
N PRO A 32 -6.71 -14.19 -11.21
CA PRO A 32 -7.13 -15.46 -10.64
C PRO A 32 -7.66 -15.28 -9.21
N VAL A 33 -8.70 -16.04 -8.86
CA VAL A 33 -9.34 -15.94 -7.52
C VAL A 33 -8.30 -16.16 -6.41
N ALA A 34 -7.40 -17.13 -6.56
CA ALA A 34 -6.33 -17.39 -5.60
C ALA A 34 -5.39 -16.18 -5.40
N GLU A 35 -5.13 -15.39 -6.45
CA GLU A 35 -4.29 -14.19 -6.33
C GLU A 35 -5.03 -13.05 -5.64
N ARG A 36 -6.33 -12.93 -5.88
CA ARG A 36 -7.18 -11.97 -5.16
C ARG A 36 -7.24 -12.32 -3.68
N ASP A 37 -7.55 -13.57 -3.34
CA ASP A 37 -7.65 -14.03 -1.95
C ASP A 37 -6.33 -13.89 -1.20
N ALA A 38 -5.20 -14.17 -1.87
CA ALA A 38 -3.88 -13.97 -1.31
C ALA A 38 -3.67 -12.51 -0.92
N VAL A 39 -3.96 -11.56 -1.80
CA VAL A 39 -3.86 -10.13 -1.46
C VAL A 39 -4.85 -9.75 -0.35
N GLU A 40 -6.12 -10.15 -0.43
CA GLU A 40 -7.13 -9.77 0.57
C GLU A 40 -6.74 -10.23 1.97
N THR A 41 -6.02 -11.36 2.07
CA THR A 41 -5.54 -11.92 3.33
C THR A 41 -4.18 -11.35 3.76
N GLU A 42 -3.26 -11.19 2.81
CA GLU A 42 -1.87 -10.85 3.07
C GLU A 42 -1.68 -9.36 3.36
N TRP A 43 -2.42 -8.48 2.69
CA TRP A 43 -2.23 -7.05 2.86
C TRP A 43 -2.51 -6.56 4.29
N PRO A 44 -3.63 -6.93 4.95
CA PRO A 44 -3.86 -6.53 6.34
C PRO A 44 -2.78 -7.05 7.29
N GLN A 45 -2.27 -8.27 7.05
CA GLN A 45 -1.19 -8.85 7.86
C GLN A 45 0.12 -8.10 7.67
N LEU A 46 0.46 -7.74 6.43
CA LEU A 46 1.67 -6.98 6.12
C LEU A 46 1.63 -5.59 6.76
N VAL A 47 0.49 -4.89 6.69
CA VAL A 47 0.31 -3.59 7.36
C VAL A 47 0.47 -3.73 8.87
N ALA A 48 -0.13 -4.76 9.48
CA ALA A 48 -0.02 -5.00 10.92
C ALA A 48 1.43 -5.30 11.35
N GLN A 49 2.17 -6.10 10.59
CA GLN A 49 3.58 -6.42 10.85
C GLN A 49 4.46 -5.18 10.73
N ALA A 50 4.29 -4.39 9.67
CA ALA A 50 5.03 -3.15 9.48
C ALA A 50 4.76 -2.14 10.62
N ARG A 51 3.50 -2.05 11.07
CA ARG A 51 3.14 -1.22 12.21
C ARG A 51 3.75 -1.71 13.51
N ALA A 52 3.72 -3.01 13.79
CA ALA A 52 4.35 -3.59 14.96
C ALA A 52 5.86 -3.36 14.98
N ALA A 53 6.54 -3.47 13.83
CA ALA A 53 7.97 -3.19 13.72
C ALA A 53 8.29 -1.71 14.00
N MET A 54 7.45 -0.79 13.49
CA MET A 54 7.57 0.65 13.77
C MET A 54 7.31 0.96 15.26
N ASP A 55 6.23 0.43 15.84
CA ASP A 55 5.84 0.66 17.25
C ASP A 55 6.88 0.08 18.22
N ALA A 56 7.55 -1.01 17.82
CA ALA A 56 8.69 -1.60 18.55
C ALA A 56 10.01 -0.86 18.34
N GLY A 57 10.05 0.22 17.55
CA GLY A 57 11.26 0.99 17.28
C GLY A 57 12.35 0.22 16.51
N ARG A 58 11.97 -0.79 15.72
CA ARG A 58 12.92 -1.58 14.92
C ARG A 58 13.64 -0.69 13.91
N ASP A 59 14.93 -0.94 13.72
CA ASP A 59 15.73 -0.24 12.72
C ASP A 59 15.14 -0.47 11.30
N PRO A 60 14.81 0.59 10.54
CA PRO A 60 14.40 0.49 9.15
C PRO A 60 15.37 -0.29 8.25
N ALA A 61 16.67 -0.33 8.59
CA ALA A 61 17.68 -1.09 7.86
C ALA A 61 17.77 -2.57 8.28
N SER A 62 17.01 -2.99 9.30
CA SER A 62 17.05 -4.37 9.77
C SER A 62 16.54 -5.35 8.71
N PRO A 63 17.09 -6.58 8.65
CA PRO A 63 16.66 -7.59 7.68
C PRO A 63 15.15 -7.90 7.75
N GLU A 64 14.58 -7.85 8.96
CA GLU A 64 13.15 -8.04 9.21
C GLU A 64 12.30 -6.97 8.51
N VAL A 65 12.64 -5.69 8.70
CA VAL A 65 11.90 -4.57 8.10
C VAL A 65 12.12 -4.51 6.59
N GLN A 66 13.33 -4.80 6.12
CA GLN A 66 13.61 -4.91 4.69
C GLN A 66 12.79 -6.00 4.00
N ALA A 67 12.57 -7.15 4.66
CA ALA A 67 11.70 -8.20 4.13
C ALA A 67 10.25 -7.74 3.99
N LEU A 68 9.74 -7.00 4.99
CA LEU A 68 8.40 -6.39 4.93
C LEU A 68 8.30 -5.39 3.77
N VAL A 69 9.31 -4.54 3.59
CA VAL A 69 9.33 -3.54 2.51
C VAL A 69 9.42 -4.18 1.13
N ARG A 70 10.23 -5.23 0.95
CA ARG A 70 10.25 -6.00 -0.31
C ARG A 70 8.88 -6.58 -0.62
N ARG A 71 8.21 -7.17 0.38
CA ARG A 71 6.88 -7.73 0.19
C ARG A 71 5.84 -6.67 -0.14
N TRP A 72 5.95 -5.52 0.52
CA TRP A 72 5.15 -4.33 0.23
C TRP A 72 5.32 -3.88 -1.21
N LEU A 73 6.57 -3.76 -1.69
CA LEU A 73 6.87 -3.33 -3.06
C LEU A 73 6.33 -4.32 -4.09
N VAL A 74 6.44 -5.63 -3.86
CA VAL A 74 5.87 -6.65 -4.75
C VAL A 74 4.36 -6.52 -4.86
N LEU A 75 3.65 -6.36 -3.74
CA LEU A 75 2.20 -6.18 -3.76
C LEU A 75 1.84 -4.84 -4.40
N GLN A 76 2.52 -3.76 -4.03
CA GLN A 76 2.29 -2.41 -4.56
C GLN A 76 2.50 -2.35 -6.09
N ARG A 77 3.56 -2.96 -6.62
CA ARG A 77 3.82 -3.02 -8.08
C ARG A 77 2.67 -3.68 -8.82
N ARG A 78 2.18 -4.81 -8.30
CA ARG A 78 0.98 -5.48 -8.83
C ARG A 78 -0.23 -4.55 -8.85
N PHE A 79 -0.38 -3.66 -7.86
CA PHE A 79 -1.46 -2.67 -7.83
C PHE A 79 -1.27 -1.46 -8.73
N ILE A 80 -0.08 -0.87 -8.77
CA ILE A 80 0.24 0.30 -9.62
C ILE A 80 0.10 -0.07 -11.09
N ASP A 81 0.54 -1.28 -11.48
CA ASP A 81 0.36 -1.80 -12.84
C ASP A 81 -1.12 -1.98 -13.21
N MET A 82 -2.02 -2.02 -12.23
CA MET A 82 -3.46 -2.09 -12.44
C MET A 82 -4.15 -0.72 -12.58
N ALA A 83 -3.50 0.40 -12.21
CA ALA A 83 -4.11 1.72 -12.19
C ALA A 83 -3.16 2.86 -12.58
N PRO A 84 -3.12 3.25 -13.87
CA PRO A 84 -2.42 4.46 -14.27
C PRO A 84 -3.03 5.69 -13.54
N GLY A 85 -2.15 6.51 -12.95
CA GLY A 85 -2.52 7.72 -12.20
C GLY A 85 -2.80 7.52 -10.70
N MET A 86 -2.71 6.29 -10.17
CA MET A 86 -2.95 6.02 -8.75
C MET A 86 -1.94 6.70 -7.82
N GLU A 87 -0.66 6.75 -8.20
CA GLU A 87 0.38 7.42 -7.41
C GLU A 87 0.12 8.92 -7.26
N ASP A 88 -0.31 9.59 -8.33
CA ASP A 88 -0.60 11.02 -8.31
C ASP A 88 -1.81 11.34 -7.44
N THR A 89 -2.88 10.56 -7.57
CA THR A 89 -4.08 10.66 -6.73
C THR A 89 -3.76 10.43 -5.25
N MET A 90 -2.94 9.41 -4.94
CA MET A 90 -2.54 9.15 -3.55
C MET A 90 -1.68 10.26 -2.98
N ARG A 91 -0.71 10.77 -3.75
CA ARG A 91 0.15 11.89 -3.31
C ARG A 91 -0.68 13.13 -2.99
N GLN A 92 -1.63 13.49 -3.85
CA GLN A 92 -2.53 14.62 -3.59
C GLN A 92 -3.42 14.38 -2.38
N MET A 93 -3.88 13.15 -2.18
CA MET A 93 -4.71 12.81 -1.03
C MET A 93 -3.96 12.98 0.29
N TYR A 94 -2.78 12.37 0.42
CA TYR A 94 -1.98 12.48 1.65
C TYR A 94 -1.59 13.93 1.98
N ALA A 95 -1.52 14.81 0.97
CA ALA A 95 -1.27 16.23 1.16
C ALA A 95 -2.51 17.02 1.60
N GLN A 96 -3.72 16.65 1.16
CA GLN A 96 -4.95 17.41 1.41
C GLN A 96 -5.75 16.95 2.63
N GLU A 97 -5.71 15.66 2.99
CA GLU A 97 -6.51 15.13 4.11
C GLU A 97 -5.66 14.32 5.12
N PRO A 98 -4.87 14.99 5.97
CA PRO A 98 -3.98 14.33 6.93
C PRO A 98 -4.72 13.48 7.98
N GLU A 99 -5.96 13.82 8.33
CA GLU A 99 -6.75 13.03 9.29
C GLU A 99 -7.26 11.71 8.70
N LEU A 100 -7.51 11.68 7.39
CA LEU A 100 -7.83 10.44 6.67
C LEU A 100 -6.64 9.49 6.60
N ALA A 101 -5.42 10.03 6.42
CA ALA A 101 -4.19 9.25 6.53
C ALA A 101 -4.02 8.64 7.93
N ARG A 102 -4.43 9.37 8.97
CA ARG A 102 -4.37 8.89 10.36
C ARG A 102 -5.33 7.74 10.63
N GLN A 103 -6.49 7.74 9.98
CA GLN A 103 -7.56 6.74 10.17
C GLN A 103 -7.49 5.53 9.22
N SER A 104 -6.69 5.60 8.15
CA SER A 104 -6.59 4.52 7.16
C SER A 104 -5.78 3.32 7.65
N GLY A 105 -5.13 3.38 8.81
CA GLY A 105 -4.19 2.36 9.29
C GLY A 105 -2.81 2.45 8.63
N ILE A 106 -2.74 3.07 7.44
CA ILE A 106 -1.51 3.46 6.74
C ILE A 106 -1.23 4.94 7.06
N SER A 107 -0.79 5.16 8.31
CA SER A 107 -0.43 6.49 8.80
C SER A 107 0.76 7.10 8.04
N ASN A 108 0.86 8.43 8.02
CA ASN A 108 2.00 9.13 7.42
C ASN A 108 3.34 8.69 8.06
N GLU A 109 3.34 8.37 9.35
CA GLU A 109 4.49 7.84 10.07
C GLU A 109 4.92 6.47 9.53
N LEU A 110 3.97 5.57 9.31
CA LEU A 110 4.22 4.24 8.73
C LEU A 110 4.77 4.36 7.31
N ILE A 111 4.21 5.23 6.47
CA ILE A 111 4.72 5.49 5.11
C ILE A 111 6.15 6.04 5.17
N ALA A 112 6.42 7.00 6.07
CA ALA A 112 7.75 7.55 6.23
C ALA A 112 8.75 6.49 6.72
N TYR A 113 8.34 5.60 7.61
CA TYR A 113 9.13 4.48 8.10
C TYR A 113 9.48 3.49 6.97
N LEU A 114 8.49 3.06 6.20
CA LEU A 114 8.68 2.18 5.04
C LEU A 114 9.56 2.84 3.97
N ARG A 115 9.41 4.15 3.73
CA ARG A 115 10.26 4.90 2.79
C ARG A 115 11.72 4.94 3.25
N ARG A 116 11.96 5.14 4.55
CA ARG A 116 13.33 5.08 5.11
C ARG A 116 13.93 3.69 4.93
N SER A 117 13.18 2.64 5.21
CA SER A 117 13.66 1.26 4.98
C SER A 117 13.94 1.00 3.50
N LYS A 118 13.05 1.41 2.60
CA LYS A 118 13.23 1.31 1.15
C LYS A 118 14.54 1.98 0.70
N ALA A 119 14.88 3.15 1.21
CA ALA A 119 16.12 3.84 0.87
C ALA A 119 17.40 3.09 1.31
N THR A 120 17.28 2.10 2.21
CA THR A 120 18.39 1.22 2.63
C THR A 120 18.54 -0.03 1.76
N LEU A 121 17.55 -0.32 0.90
CA LEU A 121 17.62 -1.44 -0.03
C LEU A 121 18.58 -1.14 -1.20
N PRO A 122 19.13 -2.16 -1.88
CA PRO A 122 19.87 -1.96 -3.13
C PRO A 122 19.02 -1.23 -4.18
N PRO A 123 19.59 -0.33 -5.00
CA PRO A 123 18.85 0.46 -6.00
C PRO A 123 17.96 -0.38 -6.94
N GLU A 124 18.42 -1.59 -7.28
CA GLU A 124 17.69 -2.55 -8.11
C GLU A 124 16.39 -3.07 -7.46
N GLU A 125 16.30 -3.06 -6.13
CA GLU A 125 15.12 -3.48 -5.36
C GLU A 125 14.21 -2.31 -4.97
N GLN A 126 14.65 -1.06 -5.21
CA GLN A 126 13.89 0.14 -4.91
C GLN A 126 12.84 0.48 -5.98
N THR A 127 12.89 -0.15 -7.15
CA THR A 127 12.07 0.22 -8.32
C THR A 127 10.82 -0.64 -8.43
#